data_AF-D8R8E1-F1
#
_entry.id   AF-D8R8E1-F1
#
_cell.length_a   1.000
_cell.length_b   1.000
_cell.length_c   1.000
_cell.angle_alpha   90.00
_cell.angle_beta   90.00
_cell.angle_gamma   90.00
#
_symmetry.space_group_name_H-M   'P 1'
#
loop_
_entity.id
_entity.type
_entity.pdbx_description
1 polymer ?
#
loop_
_entity_poly.entity_id
_entity_poly.type
_entity_poly.pdbx_seq_one_letter_code
_entity_poly.pdbx_strand_id
1 'polypeptide(L)'
;MPEHDIPSWNALLAAYAQKGRVDEAHSLFSRMVFKDLITWSVMIFGYSQRGDGRKGVELFRTLVLEGLEPDHASFTGLLFSCSHAGQFEECFQHFKSITGDFGLAPNEDHYNIFADILSRSARLEEAEDLIKTMPFEPDEVAWKALLNACKTNSDLKRGQRAAEQAVGLEPHKSASYLLLYSIIHNARSKVCSSHQ
;
A
#
# COMPACT_ATOMS: atom_id res chain seq x y z
N MET A 1 -26.65 26.93 15.17
CA MET A 1 -25.50 26.01 15.31
C MET A 1 -24.33 26.65 14.60
N PRO A 2 -23.10 26.64 15.13
CA PRO A 2 -21.97 27.15 14.38
C PRO A 2 -21.83 26.31 13.12
N GLU A 3 -21.80 26.94 11.96
CA GLU A 3 -21.50 26.29 10.69
C GLU A 3 -20.06 25.78 10.75
N HIS A 4 -19.89 24.53 11.18
CA HIS A 4 -18.63 23.85 10.93
C HIS A 4 -18.51 23.67 9.42
N ASP A 5 -17.53 24.34 8.84
CA ASP A 5 -17.18 24.17 7.45
C ASP A 5 -16.61 22.77 7.20
N ILE A 6 -16.67 22.33 5.94
CA ILE A 6 -16.20 21.01 5.51
C ILE A 6 -14.74 20.74 5.96
N PRO A 7 -13.79 21.71 5.85
CA PRO A 7 -12.43 21.52 6.34
C PRO A 7 -12.34 21.21 7.84
N SER A 8 -13.14 21.86 8.69
CA SER A 8 -13.14 21.60 10.13
C SER A 8 -13.62 20.18 10.46
N TRP A 9 -14.65 19.70 9.76
CA TRP A 9 -15.11 18.32 9.91
C TRP A 9 -14.06 17.32 9.43
N ASN A 10 -13.41 17.58 8.30
CA ASN A 10 -12.35 16.74 7.76
C ASN A 10 -11.16 16.64 8.71
N ALA A 11 -10.77 17.76 9.35
CA ALA A 11 -9.71 17.76 10.34
C ALA A 11 -10.06 16.90 11.57
N LEU A 12 -11.29 17.01 12.08
CA LEU A 12 -11.77 16.18 13.20
C LEU A 12 -11.83 14.71 12.82
N LEU A 13 -12.36 14.41 11.64
CA LEU A 13 -12.49 13.05 11.12
C LEU A 13 -11.12 12.39 10.94
N ALA A 14 -10.14 13.12 10.39
CA ALA A 14 -8.75 12.68 10.29
C ALA A 14 -8.12 12.44 11.66
N ALA A 15 -8.34 13.33 12.62
CA ALA A 15 -7.82 13.18 13.98
C ALA A 15 -8.37 11.92 14.69
N TYR A 16 -9.65 11.59 14.49
CA TYR A 16 -10.23 10.35 15.00
C TYR A 16 -9.65 9.12 14.29
N ALA A 17 -9.59 9.13 12.96
CA ALA A 17 -9.06 8.02 12.17
C ALA A 17 -7.59 7.71 12.52
N GLN A 18 -6.73 8.73 12.62
CA GLN A 18 -5.31 8.58 12.98
C GLN A 18 -5.09 8.03 14.39
N LYS A 19 -6.02 8.26 15.31
CA LYS A 19 -5.99 7.68 16.67
C LYS A 19 -6.60 6.27 16.73
N GLY A 20 -6.93 5.67 15.59
CA GLY A 20 -7.59 4.37 15.52
C GLY A 20 -9.06 4.38 15.97
N ARG A 21 -9.64 5.56 16.23
CA ARG A 21 -11.02 5.75 16.69
C ARG A 21 -11.98 5.80 15.49
N VAL A 22 -11.88 4.78 14.63
CA VAL A 22 -12.59 4.74 13.33
C VAL A 22 -14.11 4.72 13.51
N ASP A 23 -14.62 4.10 14.58
CA ASP A 23 -16.08 4.11 14.85
C ASP A 23 -16.60 5.51 15.15
N GLU A 24 -15.81 6.33 15.84
CA GLU A 24 -16.16 7.72 16.13
C GLU A 24 -16.02 8.60 14.89
N ALA A 25 -14.98 8.36 14.08
CA ALA A 25 -14.84 8.97 12.76
C ALA A 25 -16.05 8.65 11.87
N HIS A 26 -16.52 7.40 11.89
CA HIS A 26 -17.70 6.98 11.14
C HIS A 26 -18.98 7.64 11.65
N SER A 27 -19.16 7.74 12.97
CA SER A 27 -20.30 8.47 13.55
C SER A 27 -20.31 9.94 13.10
N LEU A 28 -19.14 10.56 13.02
CA LEU A 28 -18.98 11.92 12.50
C LEU A 28 -19.35 12.01 11.02
N PHE A 29 -18.78 11.09 10.22
CA PHE A 29 -19.02 10.95 8.80
C PHE A 29 -20.52 10.81 8.47
N SER A 30 -21.24 9.95 9.19
CA SER A 30 -22.68 9.75 8.99
C SER A 30 -23.52 11.00 9.29
N ARG A 31 -23.02 11.90 10.15
CA ARG A 31 -23.70 13.17 10.50
C ARG A 31 -23.44 14.30 9.52
N MET A 32 -22.42 14.18 8.67
CA MET A 32 -22.09 15.20 7.67
C MET A 32 -23.11 15.20 6.54
N VAL A 33 -23.77 16.33 6.31
CA VAL A 33 -24.73 16.51 5.20
C VAL A 33 -24.00 16.57 3.86
N PHE A 34 -22.86 17.28 3.82
CA PHE A 34 -22.00 17.37 2.65
C PHE A 34 -20.69 16.64 2.93
N LYS A 35 -20.26 15.83 1.96
CA LYS A 35 -19.01 15.07 2.01
C LYS A 35 -18.25 15.35 0.73
N ASP A 36 -17.06 15.89 0.86
CA ASP A 36 -16.15 16.08 -0.26
C ASP A 36 -15.23 14.86 -0.42
N LEU A 37 -14.40 14.88 -1.46
CA LEU A 37 -13.46 13.79 -1.75
C LEU A 37 -12.56 13.48 -0.55
N ILE A 38 -12.06 14.51 0.13
CA ILE A 38 -11.22 14.38 1.33
C ILE A 38 -11.96 13.62 2.44
N THR A 39 -13.24 13.95 2.67
CA THR A 39 -14.08 13.28 3.67
C THR A 39 -14.09 11.76 3.47
N TRP A 40 -14.24 11.32 2.22
CA TRP A 40 -14.27 9.91 1.84
C TRP A 40 -12.90 9.26 1.91
N SER A 41 -11.85 9.90 1.37
CA SER A 41 -10.48 9.35 1.39
C SER A 41 -10.05 9.07 2.83
N VAL A 42 -10.29 9.99 3.77
CA VAL A 42 -9.94 9.79 5.18
C VAL A 42 -10.65 8.59 5.78
N MET A 43 -11.94 8.37 5.48
CA MET A 43 -12.66 7.19 5.97
C MET A 43 -12.12 5.88 5.36
N ILE A 44 -11.83 5.88 4.05
CA ILE A 44 -11.24 4.71 3.36
C ILE A 44 -9.91 4.33 4.02
N PHE A 45 -9.01 5.31 4.22
CA PHE A 45 -7.75 5.09 4.93
C PHE A 45 -7.94 4.63 6.37
N GLY A 46 -8.91 5.21 7.09
CA GLY A 46 -9.21 4.85 8.47
C GLY A 46 -9.60 3.39 8.62
N TYR A 47 -10.50 2.89 7.76
CA TYR A 47 -10.88 1.47 7.77
C TYR A 47 -9.74 0.55 7.32
N SER A 48 -8.98 0.97 6.30
CA SER A 48 -7.80 0.24 5.83
C SER A 48 -6.79 -0.01 6.95
N GLN A 49 -6.41 1.03 7.70
CA GLN A 49 -5.43 0.95 8.79
C GLN A 49 -5.91 0.12 9.98
N ARG A 50 -7.23 0.05 10.20
CA ARG A 50 -7.84 -0.82 11.21
C ARG A 50 -7.85 -2.31 10.79
N GLY A 51 -7.47 -2.62 9.55
CA GLY A 51 -7.55 -3.96 8.97
C GLY A 51 -8.95 -4.33 8.47
N ASP A 52 -9.90 -3.38 8.42
CA ASP A 52 -11.24 -3.59 7.87
C ASP A 52 -11.27 -3.14 6.40
N GLY A 53 -10.39 -3.75 5.60
CA GLY A 53 -10.22 -3.42 4.18
C GLY A 53 -11.51 -3.56 3.37
N ARG A 54 -12.40 -4.49 3.75
CA ARG A 54 -13.71 -4.66 3.09
C ARG A 54 -14.58 -3.41 3.18
N LYS A 55 -14.67 -2.77 4.35
CA LYS A 55 -15.38 -1.49 4.48
C LYS A 55 -14.70 -0.36 3.74
N GLY A 56 -13.37 -0.36 3.67
CA GLY A 56 -12.63 0.61 2.85
C GLY A 56 -13.00 0.53 1.37
N VAL A 57 -13.06 -0.69 0.83
CA VAL A 57 -13.51 -0.95 -0.56
C VAL A 57 -14.99 -0.56 -0.75
N GLU A 58 -15.86 -0.88 0.19
CA GLU A 58 -17.28 -0.50 0.14
C GLU A 58 -17.46 1.02 0.09
N LEU A 59 -16.74 1.76 0.93
CA LEU A 59 -16.78 3.22 0.94
C LEU A 59 -16.27 3.83 -0.36
N PHE A 60 -15.23 3.26 -0.98
CA PHE A 60 -14.76 3.70 -2.29
C PHE A 60 -15.85 3.51 -3.36
N ARG A 61 -16.53 2.36 -3.35
CA ARG A 61 -17.66 2.11 -4.26
C ARG A 61 -18.79 3.11 -4.03
N THR A 62 -19.11 3.44 -2.78
CA THR A 62 -20.12 4.46 -2.46
C THR A 62 -19.68 5.85 -2.94
N LEU A 63 -18.41 6.24 -2.78
CA LEU A 63 -17.87 7.49 -3.33
C LEU A 63 -18.12 7.62 -4.83
N VAL A 64 -17.87 6.55 -5.59
CA VAL A 64 -18.11 6.54 -7.05
C VAL A 64 -19.61 6.62 -7.36
N LEU A 65 -20.46 5.93 -6.59
CA LEU A 65 -21.92 5.96 -6.75
C LEU A 65 -22.54 7.33 -6.43
N GLU A 66 -21.93 8.10 -5.52
CA GLU A 66 -22.30 9.49 -5.21
C GLU A 66 -21.86 10.48 -6.32
N GLY A 67 -21.21 9.99 -7.37
CA GLY A 67 -20.79 10.79 -8.53
C GLY A 67 -19.54 11.63 -8.29
N LEU A 68 -18.78 11.35 -7.21
CA LEU A 68 -17.47 11.97 -6.99
C LEU A 68 -16.40 11.23 -7.80
N GLU A 69 -15.55 12.00 -8.48
CA GLU A 69 -14.40 11.45 -9.19
C GLU A 69 -13.28 11.12 -8.19
N PRO A 70 -12.87 9.84 -8.06
CA PRO A 70 -11.74 9.47 -7.22
C PRO A 70 -10.45 10.10 -7.73
N ASP A 71 -9.62 10.58 -6.81
CA ASP A 71 -8.27 11.06 -7.08
C ASP A 71 -7.20 10.02 -6.69
N HIS A 72 -5.92 10.39 -6.83
CA HIS A 72 -4.80 9.56 -6.38
C HIS A 72 -4.94 9.14 -4.91
N ALA A 73 -5.28 10.05 -3.99
CA ALA A 73 -5.41 9.73 -2.57
C ALA A 73 -6.49 8.67 -2.30
N SER A 74 -7.61 8.75 -3.02
CA SER A 74 -8.70 7.78 -2.93
C SER A 74 -8.26 6.39 -3.41
N PHE A 75 -7.49 6.32 -4.50
CA PHE A 75 -6.92 5.07 -4.99
C PHE A 75 -5.84 4.50 -4.09
N THR A 76 -4.96 5.32 -3.54
CA THR A 76 -3.99 4.91 -2.51
C THR A 76 -4.71 4.22 -1.35
N GLY A 77 -5.77 4.84 -0.82
CA GLY A 77 -6.58 4.26 0.26
C GLY A 77 -7.27 2.95 -0.15
N LEU A 78 -7.78 2.86 -1.38
CA LEU A 78 -8.38 1.65 -1.94
C LEU A 78 -7.36 0.50 -2.04
N LEU A 79 -6.18 0.74 -2.61
CA LEU A 79 -5.14 -0.29 -2.78
C LEU A 79 -4.67 -0.82 -1.43
N PHE A 80 -4.49 0.05 -0.42
CA PHE A 80 -4.22 -0.41 0.95
C PHE A 80 -5.38 -1.25 1.51
N SER A 81 -6.62 -0.85 1.27
CA SER A 81 -7.80 -1.60 1.72
C SER A 81 -7.87 -3.00 1.10
N CYS A 82 -7.60 -3.12 -0.21
CA CYS A 82 -7.51 -4.40 -0.92
C CYS A 82 -6.35 -5.27 -0.41
N SER A 83 -5.20 -4.66 -0.13
CA SER A 83 -4.04 -5.34 0.47
C SER A 83 -4.41 -6.03 1.78
N HIS A 84 -5.08 -5.31 2.68
CA HIS A 84 -5.52 -5.87 3.98
C HIS A 84 -6.68 -6.87 3.84
N ALA A 85 -7.52 -6.75 2.81
CA ALA A 85 -8.56 -7.71 2.51
C ALA A 85 -8.01 -9.04 1.95
N GLY A 86 -6.74 -9.10 1.54
CA GLY A 86 -6.07 -10.29 1.02
C GLY A 86 -6.52 -10.70 -0.38
N GLN A 87 -7.14 -9.78 -1.14
CA GLN A 87 -7.69 -10.05 -2.46
C GLN A 87 -6.82 -9.41 -3.55
N PHE A 88 -5.81 -10.15 -4.00
CA PHE A 88 -4.87 -9.67 -5.03
C PHE A 88 -5.57 -9.33 -6.35
N GLU A 89 -6.45 -10.20 -6.83
CA GLU A 89 -7.13 -10.02 -8.12
C GLU A 89 -7.94 -8.72 -8.14
N GLU A 90 -8.66 -8.43 -7.05
CA GLU A 90 -9.41 -7.19 -6.88
C GLU A 90 -8.46 -5.98 -6.86
N CYS A 91 -7.32 -6.09 -6.17
CA CYS A 91 -6.33 -5.02 -6.13
C CYS A 91 -5.73 -4.72 -7.51
N PHE A 92 -5.45 -5.75 -8.32
CA PHE A 92 -4.92 -5.60 -9.67
C PHE A 92 -5.96 -4.99 -10.62
N GLN A 93 -7.23 -5.39 -10.49
CA GLN A 93 -8.34 -4.76 -11.21
C GLN A 93 -8.46 -3.27 -10.86
N HIS A 94 -8.39 -2.93 -9.58
CA HIS A 94 -8.43 -1.53 -9.15
C HIS A 94 -7.22 -0.74 -9.64
N PHE A 95 -6.01 -1.31 -9.61
CA PHE A 95 -4.83 -0.66 -10.17
C PHE A 95 -4.99 -0.36 -11.67
N LYS A 96 -5.55 -1.31 -12.44
CA LYS A 96 -5.86 -1.09 -13.87
C LYS A 96 -6.94 -0.05 -14.10
N SER A 97 -7.96 0.00 -13.24
CA SER A 97 -9.06 0.95 -13.36
C SER A 97 -8.59 2.41 -13.28
N ILE A 98 -7.48 2.69 -12.56
CA ILE A 98 -6.89 4.03 -12.44
C ILE A 98 -6.71 4.67 -13.82
N THR A 99 -6.09 3.94 -14.76
CA THR A 99 -5.90 4.42 -16.13
C THR A 99 -7.08 4.09 -17.04
N GLY A 100 -7.65 2.89 -16.91
CA GLY A 100 -8.68 2.41 -17.84
C GLY A 100 -10.02 3.14 -17.72
N ASP A 101 -10.51 3.29 -16.49
CA ASP A 101 -11.85 3.82 -16.23
C ASP A 101 -11.82 5.29 -15.82
N PHE A 102 -10.79 5.70 -15.09
CA PHE A 102 -10.68 7.06 -14.52
C PHE A 102 -9.68 7.97 -15.25
N GLY A 103 -8.93 7.44 -16.24
CA GLY A 103 -8.01 8.23 -17.06
C GLY A 103 -6.83 8.84 -16.29
N LEU A 104 -6.55 8.36 -15.07
CA LEU A 104 -5.45 8.81 -14.23
C LEU A 104 -4.18 8.01 -14.56
N ALA A 105 -3.03 8.69 -14.61
CA ALA A 105 -1.74 8.03 -14.70
C ALA A 105 -1.30 7.58 -13.28
N PRO A 106 -1.02 6.30 -13.03
CA PRO A 106 -0.58 5.86 -11.71
C PRO A 106 0.71 6.60 -11.31
N ASN A 107 0.73 7.14 -10.09
CA ASN A 107 1.88 7.84 -9.54
C ASN A 107 2.82 6.85 -8.83
N GLU A 108 3.95 7.35 -8.35
CA GLU A 108 4.95 6.57 -7.60
C GLU A 108 4.33 5.79 -6.43
N ASP A 109 3.47 6.44 -5.63
CA ASP A 109 2.80 5.80 -4.48
C ASP A 109 1.98 4.57 -4.90
N HIS A 110 1.24 4.65 -6.00
CA HIS A 110 0.44 3.52 -6.49
C HIS A 110 1.33 2.33 -6.85
N TYR A 111 2.46 2.57 -7.53
CA TYR A 111 3.41 1.53 -7.90
C TYR A 111 4.08 0.91 -6.67
N ASN A 112 4.49 1.73 -5.69
CA ASN A 112 5.13 1.27 -4.46
C ASN A 112 4.17 0.39 -3.62
N ILE A 113 2.92 0.81 -3.49
CA ILE A 113 1.89 0.02 -2.80
C ILE A 113 1.65 -1.30 -3.54
N PHE A 114 1.54 -1.25 -4.87
CA PHE A 114 1.31 -2.44 -5.67
C PHE A 114 2.49 -3.42 -5.62
N ALA A 115 3.74 -2.91 -5.58
CA ALA A 115 4.93 -3.73 -5.37
C ALA A 115 4.96 -4.41 -3.99
N ASP A 116 4.57 -3.72 -2.91
CA ASP A 116 4.44 -4.33 -1.58
C ASP A 116 3.37 -5.43 -1.57
N ILE A 117 2.23 -5.21 -2.23
CA ILE A 117 1.17 -6.21 -2.36
C ILE A 117 1.67 -7.47 -3.06
N LEU A 118 2.31 -7.33 -4.23
CA LEU A 118 2.86 -8.47 -4.98
C LEU A 118 3.90 -9.23 -4.15
N SER A 119 4.75 -8.48 -3.43
CA SER A 119 5.76 -9.02 -2.52
C SER A 119 5.12 -9.86 -1.42
N ARG A 120 4.07 -9.36 -0.76
CA ARG A 120 3.33 -10.07 0.29
C ARG A 120 2.55 -11.28 -0.23
N SER A 121 2.06 -11.22 -1.46
CA SER A 121 1.37 -12.34 -2.12
C SER A 121 2.33 -13.40 -2.70
N ALA A 122 3.64 -13.31 -2.41
CA ALA A 122 4.69 -14.20 -2.90
C ALA A 122 4.80 -14.26 -4.44
N ARG A 123 4.32 -13.24 -5.15
CA ARG A 123 4.47 -13.06 -6.60
C ARG A 123 5.75 -12.28 -6.90
N LEU A 124 6.89 -12.84 -6.47
CA LEU A 124 8.18 -12.12 -6.46
C LEU A 124 8.67 -11.73 -7.86
N GLU A 125 8.33 -12.52 -8.87
CA GLU A 125 8.69 -12.23 -10.27
C GLU A 125 7.92 -11.02 -10.78
N GLU A 126 6.59 -11.02 -10.64
CA GLU A 126 5.73 -9.89 -11.00
C GLU A 126 6.11 -8.62 -10.23
N ALA A 127 6.48 -8.75 -8.94
CA ALA A 127 6.97 -7.63 -8.14
C ALA A 127 8.27 -7.04 -8.69
N GLU A 128 9.25 -7.88 -9.03
CA GLU A 128 10.53 -7.44 -9.59
C GLU A 128 10.35 -6.79 -10.97
N ASP A 129 9.48 -7.36 -11.81
CA ASP A 129 9.18 -6.83 -13.14
C ASP A 129 8.43 -5.49 -13.04
N LEU A 130 7.48 -5.35 -12.12
CA LEU A 130 6.79 -4.08 -11.86
C LEU A 130 7.79 -2.99 -11.46
N ILE A 131 8.66 -3.28 -10.48
CA ILE A 131 9.67 -2.31 -9.99
C ILE A 131 10.59 -1.86 -11.13
N LYS A 132 11.02 -2.77 -12.02
CA LYS A 132 11.88 -2.44 -13.16
C LYS A 132 11.18 -1.69 -14.28
N THR A 133 9.87 -1.84 -14.41
CA THR A 133 9.06 -1.23 -15.47
C THR A 133 8.36 0.05 -15.01
N MET A 134 8.60 0.50 -13.77
CA MET A 134 8.11 1.78 -13.29
C MET A 134 8.60 2.91 -14.20
N PRO A 135 7.73 3.88 -14.55
CA PRO A 135 8.12 5.05 -15.35
C PRO A 135 8.91 6.09 -14.54
N PHE A 136 9.22 5.80 -13.27
CA PHE A 136 9.95 6.64 -12.32
C PHE A 136 11.13 5.86 -11.74
N GLU A 137 12.07 6.55 -11.11
CA GLU A 137 13.16 5.87 -10.39
C GLU A 137 12.58 5.14 -9.17
N PRO A 138 12.74 3.80 -9.06
CA PRO A 138 12.18 3.07 -7.94
C PRO A 138 12.89 3.43 -6.64
N ASP A 139 12.11 3.68 -5.60
CA ASP A 139 12.64 4.07 -4.30
C ASP A 139 13.20 2.88 -3.49
N GLU A 140 13.88 3.21 -2.39
CA GLU A 140 14.43 2.19 -1.49
C GLU A 140 13.32 1.34 -0.85
N VAL A 141 12.11 1.90 -0.67
CA VAL A 141 10.99 1.24 0.00
C VAL A 141 10.49 0.06 -0.83
N ALA A 142 10.32 0.24 -2.14
CA ALA A 142 9.91 -0.81 -3.07
C ALA A 142 10.91 -1.97 -3.10
N TRP A 143 12.22 -1.66 -3.21
CA TRP A 143 13.26 -2.70 -3.18
C TRP A 143 13.36 -3.42 -1.83
N LYS A 144 13.17 -2.70 -0.72
CA LYS A 144 13.10 -3.30 0.63
C LYS A 144 11.89 -4.22 0.80
N ALA A 145 10.73 -3.84 0.29
CA ALA A 145 9.53 -4.67 0.33
C ALA A 145 9.76 -6.00 -0.41
N LEU A 146 10.33 -5.94 -1.62
CA LEU A 146 10.72 -7.12 -2.39
C LEU A 146 11.77 -7.96 -1.64
N LEU A 147 12.81 -7.33 -1.10
CA LEU A 147 13.88 -7.99 -0.36
C LEU A 147 13.35 -8.77 0.84
N ASN A 148 12.45 -8.18 1.61
CA ASN A 148 11.84 -8.82 2.77
C ASN A 148 10.95 -10.01 2.38
N ALA A 149 10.22 -9.89 1.27
CA ALA A 149 9.45 -10.99 0.71
C ALA A 149 10.34 -12.13 0.19
N CYS A 150 11.44 -11.82 -0.50
CA CYS A 150 12.43 -12.80 -0.93
C CYS A 150 13.05 -13.56 0.26
N LYS A 151 13.36 -12.87 1.36
CA LYS A 151 13.83 -13.50 2.61
C LYS A 151 12.82 -14.52 3.14
N THR A 152 11.55 -14.12 3.21
CA THR A 152 10.46 -14.95 3.74
C THR A 152 10.23 -16.19 2.87
N ASN A 153 10.28 -16.03 1.54
CA ASN A 153 10.07 -17.08 0.56
C ASN A 153 11.33 -17.87 0.20
N SER A 154 12.48 -17.58 0.82
CA SER A 154 13.78 -18.20 0.54
C SER A 154 14.26 -18.06 -0.92
N ASP A 155 13.82 -17.04 -1.65
CA ASP A 155 14.34 -16.72 -2.99
C ASP A 155 15.62 -15.89 -2.87
N LEU A 156 16.74 -16.59 -2.72
CA LEU A 156 18.05 -15.98 -2.51
C LEU A 156 18.52 -15.17 -3.72
N LYS A 157 18.22 -15.64 -4.94
CA LYS A 157 18.70 -15.00 -6.17
C LYS A 157 18.04 -13.64 -6.37
N ARG A 158 16.71 -13.56 -6.20
CA ARG A 158 15.97 -12.29 -6.26
C ARG A 158 16.31 -11.39 -5.07
N GLY A 159 16.42 -11.96 -3.87
CA GLY A 159 16.81 -11.22 -2.68
C GLY A 159 18.18 -10.53 -2.82
N GLN A 160 19.18 -11.22 -3.39
CA GLN A 160 20.48 -10.58 -3.63
C GLN A 160 20.38 -9.39 -4.59
N ARG A 161 19.69 -9.56 -5.73
CA ARG A 161 19.51 -8.46 -6.70
C ARG A 161 18.78 -7.27 -6.10
N ALA A 162 17.67 -7.52 -5.39
CA ALA A 162 16.89 -6.47 -4.73
C ALA A 162 17.73 -5.71 -3.69
N ALA A 163 18.59 -6.40 -2.94
CA ALA A 163 19.50 -5.77 -2.00
C ALA A 163 20.57 -4.90 -2.67
N GLU A 164 21.16 -5.38 -3.78
CA GLU A 164 22.16 -4.61 -4.54
C GLU A 164 21.56 -3.30 -5.05
N GLN A 165 20.32 -3.33 -5.56
CA GLN A 165 19.59 -2.14 -5.98
C GLN A 165 19.28 -1.20 -4.80
N ALA A 166 18.77 -1.73 -3.67
CA ALA A 166 18.49 -0.93 -2.48
C ALA A 166 19.74 -0.25 -1.88
N VAL A 167 20.88 -0.93 -1.86
CA VAL A 167 22.15 -0.38 -1.37
C VAL A 167 22.70 0.70 -2.31
N GLY A 168 22.52 0.53 -3.62
CA GLY A 168 22.92 1.52 -4.61
C GLY A 168 22.24 2.88 -4.42
N LEU A 169 20.99 2.88 -3.94
CA LEU A 169 20.20 4.10 -3.71
C LEU A 169 20.62 4.85 -2.43
N GLU A 170 20.97 4.14 -1.35
CA GLU A 170 21.44 4.76 -0.11
C GLU A 170 22.61 3.99 0.53
N PRO A 171 23.86 4.34 0.15
CA PRO A 171 25.06 3.64 0.62
C PRO A 171 25.31 3.69 2.14
N HIS A 172 24.62 4.57 2.87
CA HIS A 172 24.88 4.85 4.28
C HIS A 172 23.84 4.25 5.25
N LYS A 173 22.77 3.59 4.78
CA LYS A 173 21.76 2.99 5.67
C LYS A 173 22.01 1.51 5.94
N SER A 174 22.19 1.19 7.22
CA SER A 174 22.50 -0.15 7.74
C SER A 174 21.39 -1.18 7.52
N ALA A 175 20.12 -0.76 7.40
CA ALA A 175 18.98 -1.66 7.28
C ALA A 175 19.05 -2.58 6.05
N SER A 176 19.47 -2.05 4.90
CA SER A 176 19.56 -2.80 3.64
C SER A 176 20.69 -3.85 3.68
N TYR A 177 21.83 -3.50 4.29
CA TYR A 177 22.92 -4.43 4.56
C TYR A 177 22.56 -5.52 5.58
N LEU A 178 21.81 -5.18 6.63
CA LEU A 178 21.34 -6.16 7.62
C LEU A 178 20.37 -7.17 7.00
N LEU A 179 19.47 -6.73 6.13
CA LEU A 179 18.55 -7.61 5.41
C LEU A 179 19.31 -8.54 4.46
N LEU A 180 20.27 -8.03 3.69
CA LEU A 180 21.15 -8.83 2.83
C LEU A 180 21.96 -9.85 3.64
N TYR A 181 22.61 -9.42 4.72
CA TYR A 181 23.36 -10.30 5.61
C TYR A 181 22.48 -11.41 6.18
N SER A 182 21.25 -11.09 6.59
CA SER A 182 20.31 -12.08 7.12
C SER A 182 19.90 -13.14 6.08
N ILE A 183 19.77 -12.75 4.80
CA ILE A 183 19.46 -13.66 3.69
C ILE A 183 20.64 -14.59 3.42
N ILE A 184 21.86 -14.06 3.38
CA ILE A 184 23.09 -14.85 3.16
C ILE A 184 23.34 -15.80 4.34
N HIS A 185 23.10 -15.36 5.58
CA HIS A 185 23.26 -16.19 6.76
C HIS A 185 22.24 -17.35 6.79
N ASN A 186 20.97 -17.08 6.47
CA ASN A 186 19.94 -18.13 6.35
C ASN A 186 20.20 -19.11 5.20
N ALA A 187 20.86 -18.69 4.12
CA ALA A 187 21.30 -19.59 3.06
C ALA A 187 22.35 -20.58 3.57
N ARG A 188 23.31 -20.12 4.40
CA ARG A 188 24.39 -20.95 4.95
C ARG A 188 23.89 -21.95 6.01
N SER A 189 22.89 -21.59 6.81
CA SER A 189 22.32 -22.51 7.80
C SER A 189 21.51 -23.65 7.16
N LYS A 190 20.75 -23.37 6.09
CA LYS A 190 19.98 -24.41 5.36
C LYS A 190 20.86 -25.45 4.67
N VAL A 191 22.01 -25.05 4.12
CA VAL A 191 22.96 -25.98 3.49
C VAL A 191 23.59 -26.94 4.51
N CYS A 192 23.80 -26.49 5.75
CA CYS A 192 24.32 -27.37 6.81
C CYS A 192 23.28 -28.39 7.30
N SER A 193 21.98 -28.06 7.26
CA SER A 193 20.90 -28.98 7.66
C SER A 193 20.50 -30.02 6.61
N SER A 194 20.93 -29.87 5.35
CA SER A 194 20.68 -30.85 4.27
C SER A 194 21.79 -31.90 4.11
N HIS A 195 22.76 -31.92 5.01
CA HIS A 195 23.88 -32.87 5.04
C HIS A 195 23.95 -33.66 6.36
N GLN A 196 22.82 -33.77 7.07
CA GLN A 196 22.62 -34.69 8.20
C GLN A 196 21.53 -35.70 7.88
#